data_AF-A0A6V8NMJ8-F1
#
_entry.id   AF-A0A6V8NMJ8-F1
#
_cell.length_a   1.000
_cell.length_b   1.000
_cell.length_c   1.000
_cell.angle_alpha   90.00
_cell.angle_beta   90.00
_cell.angle_gamma   90.00
#
_symmetry.space_group_name_H-M   'P 1'
#
loop_
_entity.id
_entity.type
_entity.pdbx_description
1 polymer ?
#
loop_
_entity_poly.entity_id
_entity_poly.type
_entity_poly.pdbx_seq_one_letter_code
_entity_poly.pdbx_strand_id
1 'polypeptide(L)' 'KYYLSNAPQDMEAEELKRALLMRWPIEQCFEDGKKYLGMDHYENRSWNGWHRHMLYVFLAMLFLLRLRLKFKKKLQL' A
#
# COMPACT_ATOMS: atom_id res chain seq x y z
N LYS A 1 15.50 -15.81 -12.90
CA LYS A 1 15.13 -15.78 -11.46
C LYS A 1 13.89 -16.64 -11.29
N TYR A 2 13.83 -17.47 -10.25
CA TYR A 2 12.68 -18.34 -9.96
C TYR A 2 11.92 -17.80 -8.75
N TYR A 3 10.62 -18.05 -8.68
CA TYR A 3 9.74 -17.66 -7.57
C TYR A 3 8.96 -18.89 -7.09
N LEU A 4 8.73 -18.98 -5.78
CA LEU A 4 7.95 -20.04 -5.16
C LEU A 4 6.55 -19.51 -4.85
N SER A 5 5.53 -20.32 -5.11
CA SER A 5 4.13 -20.00 -4.83
C SER A 5 3.43 -21.25 -4.29
N ASN A 6 2.49 -21.04 -3.37
CA ASN A 6 1.56 -22.06 -2.88
C ASN A 6 0.18 -21.97 -3.58
N ALA A 7 0.09 -21.21 -4.68
CA ALA A 7 -1.13 -21.10 -5.47
C ALA A 7 -1.53 -22.45 -6.11
N PRO A 8 -2.82 -22.65 -6.40
CA PRO A 8 -3.30 -23.80 -7.19
C PRO A 8 -2.59 -23.90 -8.55
N GLN A 9 -2.44 -25.12 -9.06
CA GLN A 9 -1.74 -25.37 -10.33
C GLN A 9 -2.47 -24.79 -11.55
N ASP A 10 -3.79 -24.63 -11.45
CA ASP A 10 -4.67 -24.05 -12.46
C ASP A 10 -4.77 -22.52 -12.39
N MET A 11 -4.05 -21.87 -11.45
CA MET A 11 -4.03 -20.41 -11.35
C MET A 11 -3.41 -19.78 -12.59
N GLU A 12 -4.06 -18.72 -13.10
CA GLU A 12 -3.55 -18.00 -14.25
C GLU A 12 -2.17 -17.38 -13.95
N ALA A 13 -1.22 -17.61 -14.86
CA ALA A 13 0.13 -17.07 -14.72
C ALA A 13 0.15 -15.53 -14.59
N GLU A 14 -0.84 -14.84 -15.15
CA GLU A 14 -0.94 -13.39 -15.05
C GLU A 14 -1.31 -12.91 -13.64
N GLU A 15 -2.13 -13.67 -12.90
CA GLU A 15 -2.44 -13.37 -11.51
C GLU A 15 -1.20 -13.54 -10.63
N LEU A 16 -0.41 -14.59 -10.86
CA LEU A 16 0.87 -14.81 -10.18
C LEU A 16 1.85 -13.66 -10.46
N LYS A 17 1.99 -13.25 -11.73
CA LYS A 17 2.83 -12.09 -12.09
C LYS A 17 2.37 -10.82 -11.41
N ARG A 18 1.06 -10.55 -11.40
CA ARG A 18 0.49 -9.39 -10.72
C ARG A 18 0.89 -9.39 -9.25
N ALA A 19 0.68 -10.51 -8.54
CA ALA A 19 1.04 -10.63 -7.13
C ALA A 19 2.55 -10.40 -6.90
N LEU A 20 3.42 -10.97 -7.74
CA LEU A 20 4.87 -10.77 -7.66
C LEU A 20 5.27 -9.29 -7.86
N LEU A 21 4.59 -8.59 -8.77
CA LEU A 21 4.85 -7.19 -9.05
C LEU A 21 4.31 -6.23 -7.98
N MET A 22 3.42 -6.69 -7.09
CA MET A 22 2.86 -5.85 -6.01
C MET A 22 3.89 -5.43 -4.95
N ARG A 23 5.07 -6.06 -4.88
CA ARG A 23 6.12 -5.69 -3.93
C ARG A 23 6.49 -4.20 -4.03
N TRP A 24 6.70 -3.70 -5.25
CA TRP A 24 7.12 -2.31 -5.44
C TRP A 24 6.02 -1.28 -5.09
N PRO A 25 4.75 -1.46 -5.51
CA PRO A 25 3.65 -0.64 -5.00
C PRO A 25 3.53 -0.62 -3.47
N ILE A 26 3.79 -1.75 -2.79
CA ILE A 26 3.77 -1.82 -1.32
C ILE A 26 4.89 -0.96 -0.73
N GLU A 27 6.12 -1.10 -1.23
CA GLU A 27 7.25 -0.28 -0.79
C GLU A 27 7.00 1.21 -1.00
N GLN A 28 6.50 1.59 -2.17
CA GLN A 28 6.13 2.97 -2.45
C GLN A 28 5.04 3.49 -1.50
N CYS A 29 4.07 2.66 -1.15
CA CYS A 29 3.00 3.01 -0.19
C CYS A 29 3.57 3.35 1.19
N PHE A 30 4.55 2.58 1.68
CA PHE A 30 5.23 2.86 2.94
C PHE A 30 6.11 4.11 2.86
N GLU A 31 6.83 4.31 1.75
CA GLU A 31 7.63 5.53 1.54
C GLU A 31 6.73 6.78 1.52
N ASP A 32 5.61 6.74 0.81
CA ASP A 32 4.64 7.84 0.78
C ASP A 32 4.04 8.10 2.18
N GLY A 33 3.70 7.04 2.92
CA GLY A 33 3.19 7.14 4.29
C GLY A 33 4.16 7.83 5.23
N LYS A 34 5.45 7.45 5.20
CA LYS A 34 6.50 8.09 5.99
C LYS A 34 6.70 9.55 5.57
N LYS A 35 6.94 9.77 4.28
CA LYS A 35 7.31 11.07 3.72
C LYS A 35 6.22 12.14 3.88
N TYR A 36 4.95 11.77 3.69
CA TYR A 36 3.87 12.76 3.60
C TYR A 36 2.90 12.74 4.78
N LEU A 37 2.80 11.62 5.50
CA LEU A 37 1.76 11.42 6.53
C LEU A 37 2.33 11.17 7.92
N GLY A 38 3.66 11.24 8.08
CA GLY A 38 4.32 11.07 9.36
C GLY A 38 4.15 9.66 9.92
N MET A 39 4.14 8.64 9.05
CA MET A 39 4.04 7.24 9.48
C MET A 39 5.14 6.85 10.47
N ASP A 40 6.33 7.40 10.33
CA ASP A 40 7.48 7.24 11.22
C ASP A 40 7.64 8.39 12.25
N HIS A 41 6.71 9.37 12.27
CA HIS A 41 6.71 10.51 13.19
C HIS A 41 5.78 10.29 14.40
N TYR A 42 5.90 9.14 15.07
CA TYR A 42 5.18 8.89 16.33
C TYR A 42 6.13 8.98 17.53
N GLU A 43 5.72 9.73 18.55
CA GLU A 43 6.54 9.93 19.76
C GLU A 43 6.09 9.05 20.94
N ASN A 44 4.95 8.37 20.80
CA ASN A 44 4.40 7.53 21.84
C ASN A 44 5.14 6.18 21.93
N ARG A 45 5.24 5.64 23.16
CA ARG A 45 5.89 4.35 23.45
C ARG A 45 4.91 3.28 23.95
N SER A 46 3.60 3.52 23.80
CA SER A 46 2.57 2.55 24.17
C SER A 46 2.00 1.88 22.93
N TRP A 47 1.73 0.58 23.03
CA TRP A 47 1.09 -0.18 21.95
C TRP A 47 -0.20 0.48 21.44
N ASN A 48 -1.04 0.93 22.37
CA ASN A 48 -2.29 1.61 22.05
C ASN A 48 -2.08 2.96 21.38
N GLY A 49 -1.06 3.72 21.78
CA GLY A 49 -0.72 4.99 21.15
C GLY A 49 -0.25 4.78 19.70
N TRP A 50 0.62 3.81 19.48
CA TRP A 50 1.16 3.50 18.17
C TRP A 50 0.07 3.01 17.23
N HIS A 51 -0.82 2.13 17.70
CA HIS A 51 -1.96 1.66 16.93
C HIS A 51 -2.91 2.76 16.50
N ARG A 52 -3.23 3.71 17.39
CA ARG A 52 -4.07 4.86 17.05
C ARG A 52 -3.39 5.73 15.99
N HIS A 53 -2.09 5.97 16.13
CA HIS A 53 -1.32 6.72 15.14
C HIS A 53 -1.37 6.06 13.76
N MET A 54 -1.05 4.76 13.68
CA MET A 54 -1.12 3.98 12.44
C MET A 54 -2.53 4.01 11.82
N LEU A 55 -3.57 3.91 12.64
CA LEU A 55 -4.95 4.00 12.17
C LEU A 55 -5.23 5.35 11.49
N TYR A 56 -4.81 6.46 12.09
CA TYR A 56 -4.99 7.79 11.49
C TYR A 56 -4.19 7.95 10.19
N VAL A 57 -2.96 7.45 10.15
CA VAL A 57 -2.14 7.43 8.92
C VAL A 57 -2.87 6.67 7.81
N PHE A 58 -3.37 5.46 8.08
CA PHE A 58 -4.10 4.66 7.09
C PHE A 58 -5.42 5.31 6.64
N LEU A 59 -6.14 5.97 7.54
CA LEU A 59 -7.33 6.74 7.18
C LEU A 59 -6.99 7.90 6.23
N ALA A 60 -5.90 8.62 6.48
CA ALA A 60 -5.42 9.68 5.59
C ALA A 60 -4.97 9.12 4.22
N MET A 61 -4.25 7.99 4.20
CA MET A 61 -3.86 7.31 2.96
C MET A 61 -5.09 6.91 2.13
N LEU A 62 -6.11 6.32 2.77
CA LEU A 62 -7.35 5.94 2.09
C LEU A 62 -8.09 7.16 1.53
N PHE A 63 -8.14 8.25 2.29
CA PHE A 63 -8.73 9.51 1.84
C PHE A 63 -8.01 10.06 0.60
N LEU A 64 -6.68 10.15 0.63
CA LEU A 64 -5.87 10.60 -0.50
C LEU A 64 -6.00 9.68 -1.72
N LEU A 65 -6.05 8.37 -1.53
CA LEU A 65 -6.30 7.41 -2.60
C LEU A 65 -7.66 7.68 -3.26
N ARG A 66 -8.72 7.89 -2.47
CA ARG A 66 -10.05 8.21 -2.99
C ARG A 66 -10.06 9.53 -3.76
N LEU A 67 -9.38 10.56 -3.26
CA LEU A 67 -9.21 11.82 -3.98
C LEU A 67 -8.47 11.60 -5.30
N ARG A 68 -7.35 10.87 -5.28
CA ARG A 68 -6.59 10.53 -6.49
C ARG A 68 -7.46 9.82 -7.52
N LEU A 69 -8.27 8.85 -7.11
CA LEU A 69 -9.19 8.14 -8.01
C LEU A 69 -10.29 9.06 -8.55
N LYS A 70 -10.85 9.95 -7.72
CA LYS A 70 -11.89 10.91 -8.14
C LYS A 70 -11.36 11.94 -9.14
N PHE A 71 -10.13 12.41 -8.97
CA PHE A 71 -9.51 13.44 -9.81
C PHE A 71 -8.55 12.89 -10.87
N LYS A 72 -8.43 11.57 -10.98
CA LYS A 72 -7.67 10.94 -12.08
C LYS A 72 -8.37 11.30 -13.38
N LYS A 73 -7.83 12.27 -14.12
CA LYS A 73 -8.25 12.56 -15.50
C LYS A 73 -8.21 11.21 -16.25
N LYS A 74 -9.29 10.84 -16.93
CA LYS A 74 -9.23 9.76 -17.91
C LYS A 74 -8.17 10.19 -18.92
N LEU A 75 -7.00 9.57 -18.87
CA LEU A 75 -6.10 9.59 -20.02
C LEU A 75 -6.91 8.88 -21.11
N GLN A 76 -7.50 9.65 -22.03
CA GLN A 76 -8.00 9.11 -23.28
C GLN A 76 -6.75 8.65 -24.02
N LEU A 77 -6.47 7.35 -23.96
CA LEU A 77 -5.64 6.67 -24.94
C LEU A 77 -6.54 6.33 -26.13
#